data_AF-A0A7K3HJP1-F1
#
_entry.id   AF-A0A7K3HJP1-F1
#
_cell.length_a   1.000
_cell.length_b   1.000
_cell.length_c   1.000
_cell.angle_alpha   90.00
_cell.angle_beta   90.00
_cell.angle_gamma   90.00
#
_symmetry.space_group_name_H-M   'P 1'
#
loop_
_entity.id
_entity.type
_entity.pdbx_description
1 polymer ?
#
loop_
_entity_poly.entity_id
_entity_poly.type
_entity_poly.pdbx_seq_one_letter_code
_entity_poly.pdbx_strand_id
1 'polypeptide(L)'
;LAVAILLLAGVWAGLAAAAGVTAVVWALSGSPWPALAAAIPSMGAFWAASAGRYITEYDWTVGESPDGLRLDHGLLDRAHETVPPGRVQTVRIVEPLLWRRRGWVRVELDVAGSKNTVLLPVADRDTAGMVIARVLPGVDVRAVAGAMRPVPRRARWCVPLWWRGYGFTAEGPVFAARHGLVSRTLSLVPHAKVQSVRLRQGPWTRARGLADVTVDTGANKSVTARLRDAAEARAVTRAQADRSRTGRREALPDRWMTGR
;
A
#
# COMPACT_ATOMS: atom_id res chain seq x y z
N LEU A 1 -4.93 10.50 16.20
CA LEU A 1 -5.68 9.33 15.69
C LEU A 1 -7.08 9.67 15.18
N ALA A 2 -7.97 10.24 16.02
CA ALA A 2 -9.32 10.67 15.59
C ALA A 2 -9.32 11.60 14.35
N VAL A 3 -8.39 12.57 14.29
CA VAL A 3 -8.21 13.45 13.12
C VAL A 3 -7.82 12.65 11.87
N ALA A 4 -6.99 11.62 12.01
CA ALA A 4 -6.56 10.79 10.87
C ALA A 4 -7.76 10.00 10.29
N ILE A 5 -8.65 9.49 11.15
CA ILE A 5 -9.90 8.82 10.76
C ILE A 5 -10.84 9.77 10.03
N LEU A 6 -11.05 10.98 10.55
CA LEU A 6 -11.89 12.00 9.91
C LEU A 6 -11.36 12.43 8.55
N LEU A 7 -10.06 12.29 8.33
CA LEU A 7 -9.41 12.61 7.06
C LEU A 7 -9.36 11.41 6.09
N LEU A 8 -10.05 10.30 6.38
CA LEU A 8 -10.29 9.26 5.38
C LEU A 8 -11.40 9.72 4.43
N ALA A 9 -11.16 9.66 3.12
CA ALA A 9 -12.13 10.06 2.10
C ALA A 9 -13.47 9.29 2.19
N GLY A 10 -13.45 8.08 2.78
CA GLY A 10 -14.67 7.31 3.05
C GLY A 10 -15.62 8.03 4.01
N VAL A 11 -15.13 8.68 5.06
CA VAL A 11 -16.01 9.36 6.02
C VAL A 11 -16.83 10.46 5.33
N TRP A 12 -16.17 11.27 4.51
CA TRP A 12 -16.82 12.35 3.75
C TRP A 12 -17.74 11.84 2.64
N ALA A 13 -17.35 10.78 1.94
CA ALA A 13 -18.20 10.17 0.93
C ALA A 13 -19.48 9.57 1.53
N GLY A 14 -19.42 9.06 2.76
CA GLY A 14 -20.59 8.55 3.48
C GLY A 14 -21.55 9.64 3.90
N LEU A 15 -21.02 10.75 4.43
CA LEU A 15 -21.81 11.93 4.74
C LEU A 15 -22.49 12.50 3.49
N ALA A 16 -21.76 12.59 2.37
CA ALA A 16 -22.33 13.06 1.10
C ALA A 16 -23.40 12.11 0.55
N ALA A 17 -23.19 10.79 0.64
CA ALA A 17 -24.17 9.80 0.22
C ALA A 17 -25.45 9.85 1.06
N ALA A 18 -25.31 9.92 2.39
CA ALA A 18 -26.45 10.06 3.29
C ALA A 18 -27.22 11.36 3.01
N ALA A 19 -26.53 12.50 2.85
CA ALA A 19 -27.15 13.76 2.49
C ALA A 19 -27.89 13.68 1.14
N GLY A 20 -27.31 13.01 0.15
CA GLY A 20 -27.94 12.77 -1.16
C GLY A 20 -29.21 11.92 -1.05
N VAL A 21 -29.17 10.81 -0.30
CA VAL A 21 -30.35 9.97 -0.05
C VAL A 21 -31.45 10.77 0.67
N THR A 22 -31.11 11.51 1.72
CA THR A 22 -32.05 12.36 2.45
C THR A 22 -32.69 13.39 1.51
N ALA A 23 -31.92 14.07 0.66
CA ALA A 23 -32.44 15.05 -0.28
C ALA A 23 -33.41 14.43 -1.30
N VAL A 24 -33.08 13.25 -1.85
CA VAL A 24 -33.95 12.53 -2.80
C VAL A 24 -35.25 12.10 -2.13
N VAL A 25 -35.19 11.51 -0.94
CA VAL A 25 -36.38 11.04 -0.21
C VAL A 25 -37.27 12.22 0.21
N TRP A 26 -36.67 13.34 0.62
CA TRP A 26 -37.44 14.54 0.94
C TRP A 26 -38.15 15.10 -0.29
N ALA A 27 -37.46 15.18 -1.44
CA ALA A 27 -38.05 15.67 -2.69
C ALA A 27 -39.23 14.81 -3.16
N LEU A 28 -39.18 13.49 -2.93
CA LEU A 28 -40.24 12.55 -3.34
C LEU A 28 -41.41 12.50 -2.35
N SER A 29 -41.15 12.61 -1.05
CA SER A 29 -42.17 12.44 -0.01
C SER A 29 -42.81 13.75 0.46
N GLY A 30 -42.19 14.89 0.20
CA GLY A 30 -42.59 16.20 0.74
C GLY A 30 -42.49 16.30 2.26
N SER A 31 -41.94 15.27 2.93
CA SER A 31 -41.90 15.15 4.38
C SER A 31 -40.46 14.91 4.87
N PRO A 32 -40.02 15.57 5.95
CA PRO A 32 -38.69 15.37 6.50
C PRO A 32 -38.53 14.02 7.23
N TRP A 33 -39.62 13.40 7.68
CA TRP A 33 -39.56 12.18 8.51
C TRP A 33 -39.06 10.93 7.75
N PRO A 34 -39.57 10.60 6.55
CA PRO A 34 -39.02 9.48 5.77
C PRO A 34 -37.57 9.73 5.34
N ALA A 35 -37.21 10.99 5.08
CA ALA A 35 -35.87 11.39 4.66
C ALA A 35 -34.82 11.17 5.76
N LEU A 36 -35.16 11.48 7.01
CA LEU A 36 -34.33 11.19 8.17
C LEU A 36 -34.24 9.69 8.46
N ALA A 37 -35.36 8.96 8.33
CA ALA A 37 -35.39 7.51 8.52
C ALA A 37 -34.51 6.76 7.50
N ALA A 38 -34.44 7.23 6.26
CA ALA A 38 -33.57 6.65 5.22
C ALA A 38 -32.08 7.04 5.37
N ALA A 39 -31.78 8.15 6.05
CA ALA A 39 -30.42 8.63 6.24
C ALA A 39 -29.58 7.68 7.11
N ILE A 40 -30.18 7.17 8.19
CA ILE A 40 -29.47 6.38 9.21
C ILE A 40 -28.96 5.04 8.64
N PRO A 41 -29.77 4.20 7.96
CA PRO A 41 -29.29 2.96 7.35
C PRO A 41 -28.28 3.21 6.23
N SER A 42 -28.46 4.27 5.45
CA SER A 42 -27.55 4.63 4.36
C SER A 42 -26.18 5.04 4.89
N MET A 43 -26.15 5.83 5.97
CA MET A 43 -24.95 6.19 6.70
C MET A 43 -24.27 4.93 7.27
N GLY A 44 -25.04 4.03 7.90
CA GLY A 44 -24.53 2.78 8.46
C GLY A 44 -23.95 1.83 7.41
N ALA A 45 -24.64 1.66 6.28
CA ALA A 45 -24.18 0.83 5.16
C ALA A 45 -22.91 1.40 4.52
N PHE A 46 -22.86 2.71 4.30
CA PHE A 46 -21.67 3.37 3.78
C PHE A 46 -20.50 3.29 4.78
N TRP A 47 -20.78 3.53 6.06
CA TRP A 47 -19.80 3.42 7.13
C TRP A 47 -19.22 2.01 7.18
N ALA A 48 -20.04 0.97 7.20
CA ALA A 48 -19.61 -0.43 7.18
C ALA A 48 -18.77 -0.76 5.92
N ALA A 49 -19.17 -0.28 4.75
CA ALA A 49 -18.45 -0.51 3.49
C ALA A 49 -17.12 0.25 3.38
N SER A 50 -16.99 1.40 4.06
CA SER A 50 -15.86 2.33 3.86
C SER A 50 -14.97 2.53 5.07
N ALA A 51 -15.51 2.89 6.24
CA ALA A 51 -14.75 3.29 7.42
C ALA A 51 -14.73 2.24 8.54
N GLY A 52 -15.79 1.42 8.65
CA GLY A 52 -15.91 0.32 9.59
C GLY A 52 -14.85 -0.76 9.38
N ARG A 53 -14.45 -1.01 8.13
CA ARG A 53 -13.31 -1.89 7.81
C ARG A 53 -11.96 -1.33 8.30
N TYR A 54 -11.85 -0.03 8.51
CA TYR A 54 -10.61 0.61 8.94
C TYR A 54 -10.53 0.68 10.46
N ILE A 55 -11.61 1.01 11.18
CA ILE A 55 -11.61 1.26 12.63
C ILE A 55 -11.22 0.04 13.49
N THR A 56 -11.40 -1.18 12.99
CA THR A 56 -11.00 -2.41 13.70
C THR A 56 -9.46 -2.57 13.84
N GLU A 57 -8.64 -1.71 13.22
CA GLU A 57 -7.17 -1.82 13.16
C GLU A 57 -6.37 -0.75 13.93
N TYR A 58 -6.99 0.09 14.79
CA TYR A 58 -6.46 1.42 15.14
C TYR A 58 -5.94 1.69 16.57
N ASP A 59 -5.60 0.71 17.41
CA ASP A 59 -4.77 1.03 18.59
C ASP A 59 -3.38 0.45 18.40
N TRP A 60 -2.35 1.20 18.75
CA TRP A 60 -0.99 0.78 18.48
C TRP A 60 0.04 1.49 19.38
N THR A 61 0.96 0.72 19.97
CA THR A 61 2.16 1.22 20.65
C THR A 61 3.44 0.58 20.06
N VAL A 62 4.43 1.41 19.71
CA VAL A 62 5.76 0.94 19.26
C VAL A 62 6.64 0.72 20.49
N GLY A 63 7.12 -0.50 20.72
CA GLY A 63 8.14 -0.78 21.72
C GLY A 63 9.41 -1.34 21.07
N GLU A 64 10.59 -1.02 21.61
CA GLU A 64 11.81 -1.72 21.21
C GLU A 64 11.94 -3.03 22.02
N SER A 65 12.34 -4.14 21.38
CA SER A 65 12.61 -5.41 22.05
C SER A 65 13.99 -5.94 21.68
N PRO A 66 14.69 -6.65 22.57
CA PRO A 66 15.99 -7.24 22.30
C PRO A 66 16.04 -8.29 21.19
N ASP A 67 14.93 -8.60 20.50
CA ASP A 67 14.77 -9.62 19.44
C ASP A 67 14.13 -9.09 18.13
N GLY A 68 13.80 -7.80 18.06
CA GLY A 68 13.13 -7.18 16.91
C GLY A 68 12.33 -5.92 17.26
N LEU A 69 11.64 -5.33 16.29
CA LEU A 69 10.68 -4.27 16.56
C LEU A 69 9.46 -4.90 17.26
N ARG A 70 9.20 -4.47 18.50
CA ARG A 70 8.02 -4.91 19.24
C ARG A 70 6.85 -4.09 18.77
N LEU A 71 5.87 -4.82 18.27
CA LEU A 71 4.73 -4.20 17.67
C LEU A 71 3.41 -4.60 18.37
N ASP A 72 2.83 -3.67 19.16
CA ASP A 72 1.57 -3.85 19.92
C ASP A 72 0.37 -3.24 19.20
N HIS A 73 -0.68 -4.01 18.89
CA HIS A 73 -1.92 -3.48 18.27
C HIS A 73 -3.22 -3.82 19.03
N GLY A 74 -4.25 -2.97 18.93
CA GLY A 74 -5.67 -3.24 19.25
C GLY A 74 -6.29 -2.44 20.41
N LEU A 75 -7.47 -1.85 20.18
CA LEU A 75 -8.25 -1.03 21.16
C LEU A 75 -9.12 -1.92 22.08
N LEU A 76 -9.31 -3.18 21.69
CA LEU A 76 -10.12 -4.19 22.38
C LEU A 76 -9.40 -5.55 22.51
N ASP A 77 -8.46 -5.87 21.63
CA ASP A 77 -7.75 -7.15 21.63
C ASP A 77 -6.26 -6.90 21.32
N ARG A 78 -5.41 -7.01 22.35
CA ARG A 78 -3.97 -6.74 22.25
C ARG A 78 -3.27 -7.95 21.65
N ALA A 79 -2.72 -7.82 20.44
CA ALA A 79 -1.78 -8.83 19.94
C ALA A 79 -0.37 -8.26 19.88
N HIS A 80 0.56 -9.05 20.41
CA HIS A 80 1.99 -8.77 20.45
C HIS A 80 2.66 -9.66 19.41
N GLU A 81 3.22 -9.06 18.34
CA GLU A 81 4.01 -9.82 17.37
C GLU A 81 5.39 -9.16 17.19
N THR A 82 6.43 -9.90 17.55
CA THR A 82 7.81 -9.46 17.30
C THR A 82 8.18 -9.85 15.88
N VAL A 83 8.37 -8.85 15.02
CA VAL A 83 8.71 -9.08 13.61
C VAL A 83 10.22 -9.01 13.42
N PRO A 84 10.91 -10.14 13.20
CA PRO A 84 12.32 -10.11 12.82
C PRO A 84 12.46 -9.56 11.39
N PRO A 85 13.44 -8.67 11.12
CA PRO A 85 13.57 -7.96 9.84
C PRO A 85 13.76 -8.90 8.63
N GLY A 86 14.40 -10.07 8.82
CA GLY A 86 14.60 -11.06 7.76
C GLY A 86 13.31 -11.75 7.26
N ARG A 87 12.20 -11.68 8.01
CA ARG A 87 10.91 -12.28 7.62
C ARG A 87 9.99 -11.33 6.85
N VAL A 88 10.33 -10.05 6.74
CA VAL A 88 9.51 -9.09 6.01
C VAL A 88 9.63 -9.34 4.50
N GLN A 89 8.50 -9.63 3.87
CA GLN A 89 8.38 -9.95 2.45
C GLN A 89 8.12 -8.69 1.63
N THR A 90 7.17 -7.87 2.09
CA THR A 90 6.73 -6.67 1.39
C THR A 90 6.45 -5.56 2.40
N VAL A 91 6.85 -4.34 2.07
CA VAL A 91 6.47 -3.13 2.80
C VAL A 91 5.53 -2.30 1.94
N ARG A 92 4.40 -1.89 2.48
CA ARG A 92 3.40 -1.07 1.80
C ARG A 92 3.20 0.24 2.55
N ILE A 93 3.37 1.35 1.86
CA ILE A 93 3.15 2.69 2.40
C ILE A 93 1.90 3.25 1.73
N VAL A 94 0.86 3.51 2.52
CA VAL A 94 -0.41 4.05 2.08
C VAL A 94 -0.52 5.51 2.51
N GLU A 95 -0.79 6.38 1.54
CA GLU A 95 -0.87 7.83 1.70
C GLU A 95 -2.23 8.33 1.18
N PRO A 96 -3.25 8.38 2.07
CA PRO A 96 -4.58 8.91 1.74
C PRO A 96 -4.54 10.37 1.30
N LEU A 97 -5.49 10.80 0.45
CA LEU A 97 -5.50 12.13 -0.17
C LEU A 97 -5.38 13.27 0.83
N LEU A 98 -6.20 13.24 1.89
CA LEU A 98 -6.25 14.31 2.88
C LEU A 98 -5.05 14.27 3.84
N TRP A 99 -4.40 13.10 3.98
CA TRP A 99 -3.19 12.93 4.79
C TRP A 99 -1.94 13.50 4.11
N ARG A 100 -1.95 13.63 2.77
CA ARG A 100 -0.82 14.18 1.99
C ARG A 100 -0.41 15.57 2.46
N ARG A 101 -1.38 16.42 2.78
CA ARG A 101 -1.12 17.78 3.27
C ARG A 101 -0.48 17.79 4.65
N ARG A 102 -0.72 16.74 5.44
CA ARG A 102 -0.20 16.59 6.80
C ARG A 102 1.07 15.74 6.87
N GLY A 103 1.50 15.16 5.75
CA GLY A 103 2.68 14.29 5.68
C GLY A 103 2.49 12.95 6.38
N TRP A 104 1.24 12.53 6.60
CA TRP A 104 0.94 11.27 7.28
C TRP A 104 0.86 10.10 6.31
N VAL A 105 1.37 8.96 6.76
CA VAL A 105 1.36 7.70 6.04
C VAL A 105 0.98 6.57 6.99
N ARG A 106 0.39 5.53 6.41
CA ARG A 106 0.19 4.23 7.03
C ARG A 106 1.20 3.27 6.43
N VAL A 107 1.88 2.47 7.25
CA VAL A 107 2.82 1.44 6.77
C VAL A 107 2.26 0.08 7.10
N GLU A 108 2.31 -0.84 6.15
CA GLU A 108 1.87 -2.21 6.30
C GLU A 108 3.04 -3.14 5.94
N LEU A 109 3.37 -4.07 6.82
CA LEU A 109 4.47 -5.01 6.71
C LEU A 109 3.88 -6.41 6.55
N ASP A 110 4.18 -7.07 5.44
CA ASP A 110 3.80 -8.45 5.21
C ASP A 110 4.94 -9.37 5.66
N VAL A 111 4.64 -10.29 6.59
CA VAL A 111 5.63 -11.14 7.25
C VAL A 111 5.40 -12.60 6.84
N ALA A 112 6.48 -13.30 6.48
CA ALA A 112 6.40 -14.72 6.15
C ALA A 112 5.87 -15.54 7.34
N GLY A 113 4.81 -16.33 7.08
CA GLY A 113 4.22 -17.23 8.07
C GLY A 113 3.17 -16.57 8.98
N SER A 114 2.96 -15.26 8.89
CA SER A 114 1.86 -14.57 9.56
C SER A 114 0.74 -14.26 8.57
N LYS A 115 -0.51 -14.49 8.99
CA LYS A 115 -1.69 -14.01 8.25
C LYS A 115 -1.96 -12.54 8.54
N ASN A 116 -1.40 -12.02 9.63
CA ASN A 116 -1.58 -10.65 10.06
C ASN A 116 -0.52 -9.78 9.37
N THR A 117 -0.99 -8.76 8.67
CA THR A 117 -0.11 -7.71 8.15
C THR A 117 0.15 -6.76 9.31
N VAL A 118 1.41 -6.53 9.65
CA VAL A 118 1.75 -5.67 10.79
C VAL A 118 1.71 -4.21 10.35
N LEU A 119 0.94 -3.40 11.05
CA LEU A 119 0.54 -2.06 10.62
C LEU A 119 1.14 -0.99 11.54
N LEU A 120 1.83 0.00 10.97
CA LEU A 120 1.98 1.32 11.59
C LEU A 120 0.79 2.17 11.12
N PRO A 121 -0.23 2.40 11.96
CA PRO A 121 -1.50 2.95 11.52
C PRO A 121 -1.39 4.40 11.06
N VAL A 122 -0.60 5.22 11.78
CA VAL A 122 -0.31 6.61 11.42
C VAL A 122 1.12 6.94 11.87
N ALA A 123 1.98 7.25 10.91
CA ALA A 123 3.29 7.84 11.16
C ALA A 123 3.46 9.05 10.24
N ASP A 124 4.27 10.01 10.66
CA ASP A 124 4.82 10.98 9.70
C ASP A 124 5.76 10.26 8.72
N ARG A 125 5.95 10.84 7.54
CA ARG A 125 6.77 10.23 6.47
C ARG A 125 8.22 9.97 6.88
N ASP A 126 8.76 10.75 7.83
CA ASP A 126 10.17 10.69 8.19
C ASP A 126 10.41 9.58 9.22
N THR A 127 9.57 9.52 10.24
CA THR A 127 9.49 8.39 11.18
C THR A 127 9.21 7.08 10.45
N ALA A 128 8.27 7.07 9.50
CA ALA A 128 8.03 5.90 8.66
C ALA A 128 9.27 5.48 7.87
N GLY A 129 10.01 6.44 7.31
CA GLY A 129 11.27 6.20 6.62
C GLY A 129 12.34 5.57 7.52
N MET A 130 12.51 6.09 8.75
CA MET A 130 13.46 5.56 9.73
C MET A 130 13.13 4.11 10.13
N VAL A 131 11.86 3.81 10.40
CA VAL A 131 11.45 2.45 10.76
C VAL A 131 11.65 1.49 9.59
N ILE A 132 11.29 1.91 8.37
CA ILE A 132 11.48 1.09 7.17
C ILE A 132 12.96 0.84 6.90
N ALA A 133 13.84 1.82 7.09
CA ALA A 133 15.28 1.64 6.93
C ALA A 133 15.87 0.61 7.92
N ARG A 134 15.24 0.45 9.09
CA ARG A 134 15.62 -0.56 10.08
C ARG A 134 15.14 -1.97 9.72
N VAL A 135 13.98 -2.07 9.08
CA VAL A 135 13.41 -3.34 8.61
C VAL A 135 14.04 -3.80 7.29
N LEU A 136 14.34 -2.86 6.40
CA LEU A 136 14.96 -3.06 5.10
C LEU A 136 16.27 -2.26 5.02
N PRO A 137 17.39 -2.84 5.49
CA PRO A 137 18.69 -2.16 5.44
C PRO A 137 19.05 -1.72 4.03
N GLY A 138 19.53 -0.48 3.88
CA GLY A 138 19.93 0.09 2.59
C GLY A 138 18.78 0.64 1.73
N VAL A 139 17.54 0.61 2.23
CA VAL A 139 16.39 1.22 1.55
C VAL A 139 16.11 2.61 2.13
N ASP A 140 16.33 3.65 1.33
CA ASP A 140 15.79 4.99 1.58
C ASP A 140 14.50 5.18 0.77
N VAL A 141 13.37 5.33 1.48
CA VAL A 141 12.04 5.55 0.90
C VAL A 141 11.99 6.83 0.07
N ARG A 142 12.69 7.89 0.48
CA ARG A 142 12.72 9.18 -0.24
C ARG A 142 13.48 9.04 -1.55
N ALA A 143 14.65 8.39 -1.53
CA ALA A 143 15.41 8.08 -2.73
C ALA A 143 14.61 7.19 -3.70
N VAL A 144 13.95 6.15 -3.19
CA VAL A 144 13.09 5.27 -4.00
C VAL A 144 11.95 6.06 -4.64
N ALA A 145 11.30 6.95 -3.89
CA ALA A 145 10.23 7.80 -4.42
C ALA A 145 10.74 8.78 -5.49
N GLY A 146 11.94 9.34 -5.32
CA GLY A 146 12.59 10.23 -6.30
C GLY A 146 13.02 9.51 -7.58
N ALA A 147 13.48 8.26 -7.48
CA ALA A 147 13.89 7.44 -8.62
C ALA A 147 12.70 6.82 -9.39
N MET A 148 11.45 7.05 -8.97
CA MET A 148 10.29 6.47 -9.65
C MET A 148 10.10 7.05 -11.04
N ARG A 149 10.13 6.16 -12.02
CA ARG A 149 9.79 6.48 -13.41
C ARG A 149 8.27 6.62 -13.55
N PRO A 150 7.78 7.73 -14.12
CA PRO A 150 6.37 7.91 -14.38
C PRO A 150 5.91 6.99 -15.51
N VAL A 151 4.61 7.06 -15.81
CA VAL A 151 4.00 6.23 -16.85
C VAL A 151 4.05 6.92 -18.21
N PRO A 152 4.29 6.18 -19.31
CA PRO A 152 4.21 6.75 -20.65
C PRO A 152 2.86 7.45 -20.89
N ARG A 153 2.87 8.63 -21.51
CA ARG A 153 1.66 9.44 -21.75
C ARG A 153 0.53 8.68 -22.45
N ARG A 154 0.87 7.71 -23.29
CA ARG A 154 -0.10 6.85 -24.02
C ARG A 154 -0.96 5.97 -23.09
N ALA A 155 -0.56 5.76 -21.83
CA ALA A 155 -1.38 5.08 -20.83
C ALA A 155 -2.69 5.82 -20.50
N ARG A 156 -2.79 7.12 -20.83
CA ARG A 156 -4.05 7.87 -20.74
C ARG A 156 -5.19 7.21 -21.52
N TRP A 157 -4.87 6.46 -22.57
CA TRP A 157 -5.89 5.78 -23.37
C TRP A 157 -6.41 4.48 -22.74
N CYS A 158 -5.67 3.91 -21.79
CA CYS A 158 -6.14 2.79 -20.99
C CYS A 158 -6.87 3.30 -19.74
N VAL A 159 -6.35 4.35 -19.12
CA VAL A 159 -6.88 4.95 -17.89
C VAL A 159 -6.64 6.47 -17.91
N PRO A 160 -7.60 7.30 -18.33
CA PRO A 160 -7.39 8.73 -18.61
C PRO A 160 -6.85 9.58 -17.46
N LEU A 161 -7.29 9.28 -16.23
CA LEU A 161 -6.93 10.07 -15.04
C LEU A 161 -5.99 9.31 -14.09
N TRP A 162 -6.22 8.00 -13.92
CA TRP A 162 -5.52 7.18 -12.94
C TRP A 162 -4.06 6.85 -13.29
N TRP A 163 -3.66 6.99 -14.56
CA TRP A 163 -2.28 6.72 -15.00
C TRP A 163 -1.23 7.56 -14.28
N ARG A 164 -1.56 8.80 -13.88
CA ARG A 164 -0.68 9.70 -13.11
C ARG A 164 -0.38 9.16 -11.70
N GLY A 165 -1.25 8.30 -11.19
CA GLY A 165 -1.10 7.64 -9.89
C GLY A 165 -0.11 6.48 -9.91
N TYR A 166 0.32 6.02 -11.09
CA TYR A 166 1.27 4.92 -11.21
C TYR A 166 2.72 5.41 -11.27
N GLY A 167 3.62 4.62 -10.71
CA GLY A 167 5.06 4.86 -10.74
C GLY A 167 5.82 3.57 -10.49
N PHE A 168 7.07 3.50 -10.92
CA PHE A 168 7.86 2.29 -10.83
C PHE A 168 9.35 2.61 -10.71
N THR A 169 10.06 1.88 -9.86
CA THR A 169 11.52 1.77 -9.91
C THR A 169 11.94 0.36 -9.51
N ALA A 170 13.04 -0.11 -10.07
CA ALA A 170 13.70 -1.36 -9.66
C ALA A 170 15.22 -1.14 -9.52
N GLU A 171 15.58 0.10 -9.18
CA GLU A 171 16.91 0.57 -8.86
C GLU A 171 17.20 0.34 -7.36
N GLY A 172 18.44 0.03 -7.02
CA GLY A 172 18.83 -0.28 -5.64
C GLY A 172 18.41 -1.68 -5.18
N PRO A 173 18.18 -1.89 -3.86
CA PRO A 173 17.90 -3.22 -3.29
C PRO A 173 16.44 -3.68 -3.43
N VAL A 174 15.53 -2.83 -3.95
CA VAL A 174 14.08 -3.09 -3.96
C VAL A 174 13.43 -2.90 -5.33
N PHE A 175 12.47 -3.76 -5.62
CA PHE A 175 11.43 -3.54 -6.61
C PHE A 175 10.32 -2.70 -5.97
N ALA A 176 10.10 -1.49 -6.47
CA ALA A 176 9.12 -0.56 -5.94
C ALA A 176 8.07 -0.19 -6.99
N ALA A 177 6.79 -0.33 -6.62
CA ALA A 177 5.67 0.05 -7.48
C ALA A 177 4.69 0.94 -6.71
N ARG A 178 4.29 2.05 -7.34
CA ARG A 178 3.29 2.97 -6.81
C ARG A 178 2.00 2.88 -7.61
N HIS A 179 0.86 2.97 -6.94
CA HIS A 179 -0.44 3.09 -7.57
C HIS A 179 -1.40 4.00 -6.81
N GLY A 180 -2.47 4.40 -7.50
CA GLY A 180 -3.58 5.16 -6.94
C GLY A 180 -3.40 6.68 -6.99
N LEU A 181 -4.50 7.38 -7.23
CA LEU A 181 -4.56 8.84 -7.30
C LEU A 181 -5.10 9.46 -6.01
N VAL A 182 -6.21 8.89 -5.48
CA VAL A 182 -6.86 9.34 -4.23
C VAL A 182 -6.08 8.83 -3.03
N SER A 183 -5.93 7.52 -2.89
CA SER A 183 -4.97 6.93 -1.94
C SER A 183 -3.74 6.49 -2.73
N ARG A 184 -2.56 7.00 -2.39
CA ARG A 184 -1.29 6.63 -3.03
C ARG A 184 -0.71 5.47 -2.24
N THR A 185 -0.48 4.36 -2.89
CA THR A 185 0.10 3.17 -2.27
C THR A 185 1.42 2.85 -2.93
N LEU A 186 2.50 2.89 -2.16
CA LEU A 186 3.84 2.48 -2.57
C LEU A 186 4.15 1.11 -1.96
N SER A 187 4.41 0.10 -2.78
CA SER A 187 4.84 -1.22 -2.34
C SER A 187 6.31 -1.43 -2.67
N LEU A 188 7.08 -1.88 -1.68
CA LEU A 188 8.51 -2.16 -1.73
C LEU A 188 8.72 -3.66 -1.51
N VAL A 189 9.44 -4.30 -2.42
CA VAL A 189 9.78 -5.71 -2.36
C VAL A 189 11.28 -5.86 -2.56
N PRO A 190 12.03 -6.37 -1.57
CA PRO A 190 13.46 -6.65 -1.77
C PRO A 190 13.66 -7.64 -2.92
N HIS A 191 14.65 -7.39 -3.78
CA HIS A 191 14.93 -8.27 -4.91
C HIS A 191 15.23 -9.72 -4.48
N ALA A 192 15.84 -9.89 -3.31
CA ALA A 192 16.12 -11.20 -2.72
C ALA A 192 14.87 -11.99 -2.29
N LYS A 193 13.73 -11.33 -2.09
CA LYS A 193 12.45 -11.95 -1.68
C LYS A 193 11.50 -12.21 -2.86
N VAL A 194 11.93 -11.87 -4.07
CA VAL A 194 11.17 -12.13 -5.30
C VAL A 194 11.24 -13.61 -5.66
N GLN A 195 10.08 -14.27 -5.72
CA GLN A 195 9.97 -15.68 -6.08
C GLN A 195 9.72 -15.88 -7.57
N SER A 196 8.81 -15.09 -8.14
CA SER A 196 8.47 -15.19 -9.56
C SER A 196 8.19 -13.83 -10.15
N VAL A 197 8.43 -13.69 -11.45
CA VAL A 197 8.16 -12.47 -12.19
C VAL A 197 7.34 -12.82 -13.41
N ARG A 198 6.25 -12.09 -13.61
CA ARG A 198 5.31 -12.29 -14.71
C ARG A 198 5.14 -11.02 -15.50
N LEU A 199 5.19 -11.15 -16.81
CA LEU A 199 4.81 -10.09 -17.74
C LEU A 199 3.37 -10.32 -18.18
N ARG A 200 2.48 -9.35 -17.96
CA ARG A 200 1.10 -9.40 -18.42
C ARG A 200 0.85 -8.31 -19.46
N GLN A 201 0.26 -8.71 -20.58
CA GLN A 201 -0.09 -7.80 -21.67
C GLN A 201 -1.44 -8.19 -22.26
N GLY A 202 -2.49 -7.46 -21.88
CA GLY A 202 -3.84 -7.61 -22.44
C GLY A 202 -3.94 -7.02 -23.85
N PRO A 203 -5.08 -7.23 -24.56
CA PRO A 203 -5.25 -6.78 -25.94
C PRO A 203 -5.08 -5.26 -26.10
N TRP A 204 -5.69 -4.48 -25.21
CA TRP A 204 -5.60 -3.02 -25.22
C TRP A 204 -4.21 -2.49 -24.86
N THR A 205 -3.53 -3.12 -23.88
CA THR A 205 -2.17 -2.71 -23.54
C THR A 205 -1.19 -3.10 -24.64
N ARG A 206 -1.40 -4.25 -25.32
CA ARG A 206 -0.68 -4.65 -26.52
C ARG A 206 -0.80 -3.62 -27.64
N ALA A 207 -2.03 -3.22 -27.98
CA ALA A 207 -2.28 -2.20 -29.00
C ALA A 207 -1.62 -0.84 -28.69
N ARG A 208 -1.39 -0.53 -27.41
CA ARG A 208 -0.72 0.71 -26.97
C ARG A 208 0.76 0.53 -26.65
N GLY A 209 1.35 -0.64 -26.91
CA GLY A 209 2.75 -0.92 -26.58
C GLY A 209 3.06 -0.80 -25.08
N LEU A 210 2.11 -1.19 -24.23
CA LEU A 210 2.21 -1.18 -22.77
C LEU A 210 2.16 -2.60 -22.22
N ALA A 211 2.75 -2.82 -21.05
CA ALA A 211 2.67 -4.09 -20.32
C ALA A 211 2.76 -3.87 -18.80
N ASP A 212 2.26 -4.84 -18.04
CA ASP A 212 2.36 -4.88 -16.59
C ASP A 212 3.44 -5.88 -16.18
N VAL A 213 4.29 -5.48 -15.23
CA VAL A 213 5.27 -6.38 -14.61
C VAL A 213 4.79 -6.69 -13.21
N THR A 214 4.46 -7.95 -12.95
CA THR A 214 4.05 -8.44 -11.64
C THR A 214 5.17 -9.26 -11.03
N VAL A 215 5.52 -8.95 -9.79
CA VAL A 215 6.48 -9.66 -8.96
C VAL A 215 5.70 -10.36 -7.86
N ASP A 216 5.92 -11.65 -7.68
CA ASP A 216 5.35 -12.43 -6.58
C ASP A 216 6.40 -12.65 -5.51
N THR A 217 5.98 -12.47 -4.26
CA THR A 217 6.78 -12.77 -3.07
C THR A 217 6.24 -14.03 -2.40
N GLY A 218 6.93 -14.48 -1.35
CA GLY A 218 6.35 -15.49 -0.47
C GLY A 218 4.98 -15.06 0.07
N ALA A 219 4.17 -16.05 0.48
CA ALA A 219 2.84 -15.86 1.07
C ALA A 219 1.74 -15.31 0.13
N ASN A 220 1.77 -15.65 -1.16
CA ASN A 220 0.73 -15.31 -2.15
C ASN A 220 0.48 -13.80 -2.34
N LYS A 221 1.45 -12.94 -2.01
CA LYS A 221 1.38 -11.51 -2.34
C LYS A 221 2.04 -11.22 -3.67
N SER A 222 1.50 -10.22 -4.35
CA SER A 222 2.04 -9.74 -5.61
C SER A 222 2.08 -8.22 -5.66
N VAL A 223 3.14 -7.69 -6.24
CA VAL A 223 3.34 -6.26 -6.48
C VAL A 223 3.45 -6.03 -7.98
N THR A 224 2.65 -5.11 -8.51
CA THR A 224 2.55 -4.91 -9.96
C THR A 224 2.95 -3.49 -10.36
N ALA A 225 3.96 -3.38 -11.20
CA ALA A 225 4.31 -2.17 -11.94
C ALA A 225 3.42 -2.08 -13.19
N ARG A 226 2.40 -1.22 -13.14
CA ARG A 226 1.36 -1.13 -14.17
C ARG A 226 1.75 -0.22 -15.35
N LEU A 227 1.24 -0.55 -16.54
CA LEU A 227 1.27 0.25 -17.75
C LEU A 227 2.68 0.73 -18.13
N ARG A 228 3.70 -0.10 -17.95
CA ARG A 228 5.08 0.18 -18.38
C ARG A 228 5.18 0.13 -19.89
N ASP A 229 6.21 0.79 -20.44
CA ASP A 229 6.56 0.57 -21.84
C ASP A 229 6.83 -0.92 -22.05
N ALA A 230 6.33 -1.52 -23.14
CA ALA A 230 6.46 -2.97 -23.33
C ALA A 230 7.93 -3.43 -23.46
N ALA A 231 8.82 -2.61 -24.02
CA ALA A 231 10.24 -2.92 -24.10
C ALA A 231 10.90 -2.80 -22.71
N GLU A 232 10.58 -1.73 -21.97
CA GLU A 232 11.02 -1.54 -20.57
C GLU A 232 10.56 -2.70 -19.69
N ALA A 233 9.28 -3.08 -19.78
CA ALA A 233 8.69 -4.17 -19.01
C ALA A 233 9.43 -5.51 -19.24
N ARG A 234 9.71 -5.83 -20.51
CA ARG A 234 10.50 -7.02 -20.88
C ARG A 234 11.92 -6.96 -20.34
N ALA A 235 12.58 -5.80 -20.43
CA ALA A 235 13.93 -5.61 -19.89
C ALA A 235 13.97 -5.79 -18.38
N VAL A 236 13.01 -5.20 -17.65
CA VAL A 236 12.85 -5.37 -16.20
C VAL A 236 12.60 -6.82 -15.84
N THR A 237 11.68 -7.51 -16.53
CA THR A 237 11.41 -8.93 -16.27
C THR A 237 12.66 -9.79 -16.45
N ARG A 238 13.44 -9.58 -17.52
CA ARG A 238 14.71 -10.30 -17.72
C ARG A 238 15.72 -9.99 -16.62
N ALA A 239 15.94 -8.71 -16.32
CA ALA A 239 16.86 -8.29 -15.28
C ALA A 239 16.48 -8.85 -13.90
N GLN A 240 15.19 -8.92 -13.57
CA GLN A 240 14.73 -9.56 -12.33
C GLN A 240 14.96 -11.07 -12.35
N ALA A 241 14.66 -11.75 -13.46
CA ALA A 241 14.91 -13.19 -13.58
C ALA A 241 16.40 -13.52 -13.43
N ASP A 242 17.29 -12.69 -13.99
CA ASP A 242 18.74 -12.86 -13.85
C ASP A 242 19.22 -12.63 -12.41
N ARG A 243 18.66 -11.62 -11.71
CA ARG A 243 18.88 -11.39 -10.27
C ARG A 243 18.40 -12.54 -9.41
N SER A 244 17.23 -13.14 -9.70
CA SER A 244 16.75 -14.30 -8.94
C SER A 244 17.64 -15.54 -9.14
N ARG A 245 18.30 -15.70 -10.31
CA ARG A 245 19.26 -16.79 -10.54
C ARG A 245 20.57 -16.58 -9.78
N THR A 246 21.02 -15.34 -9.64
CA THR A 246 22.29 -14.97 -8.98
C THR A 246 22.14 -14.81 -7.46
N GLY A 247 21.02 -14.26 -6.99
CA GLY A 247 20.75 -13.94 -5.58
C GLY A 247 20.60 -15.14 -4.64
N ARG A 248 20.40 -16.37 -5.14
CA ARG A 248 20.51 -17.58 -4.29
C ARG A 248 21.92 -17.78 -3.72
N ARG A 249 22.95 -17.17 -4.31
CA ARG A 249 24.33 -17.24 -3.83
C ARG A 249 24.71 -16.13 -2.83
N GLU A 250 23.94 -15.04 -2.79
CA GLU A 250 24.25 -13.84 -1.99
C GLU A 250 23.28 -13.60 -0.84
N ALA A 251 22.39 -14.55 -0.55
CA ALA A 251 21.50 -14.46 0.60
C ALA A 251 22.35 -14.44 1.89
N LEU A 252 22.54 -13.24 2.45
CA LEU A 252 23.13 -13.04 3.77
C LEU A 252 22.39 -13.94 4.76
N PRO A 253 23.09 -14.70 5.61
CA PRO A 253 22.45 -15.49 6.66
C PRO A 253 21.52 -14.60 7.49
N ASP A 254 20.36 -15.12 7.90
CA ASP A 254 19.45 -14.51 8.88
C ASP A 254 20.11 -14.50 10.29
N ARG A 255 21.33 -13.97 10.42
CA ARG A 255 22.04 -13.78 11.69
C ARG A 255 21.98 -12.30 12.03
N TRP A 256 21.13 -11.98 12.99
CA TRP A 256 21.11 -10.69 13.64
C TRP A 256 21.84 -10.82 15.01
N MET A 257 22.66 -9.82 15.34
CA MET A 257 23.59 -9.74 16.49
C MET A 257 24.90 -10.55 16.42
N THR A 258 25.77 -10.24 15.46
CA THR A 258 27.23 -10.26 15.72
C THR A 258 27.81 -8.92 15.31
N GLY A 259 27.76 -7.97 16.24
CA GLY A 259 28.32 -6.63 16.10
C GLY A 259 28.30 -5.98 17.47
N ARG A 260 29.18 -6.45 18.35
CA ARG A 260 29.74 -5.62 19.43
C ARG A 260 30.94 -4.89 18.85
#